data_AF-A0A0N4Y8I9-F1
#
_entry.id   AF-A0A0N4Y8I9-F1
#
_cell.length_a   1.000
_cell.length_b   1.000
_cell.length_c   1.000
_cell.angle_alpha   90.00
_cell.angle_beta   90.00
_cell.angle_gamma   90.00
#
_symmetry.space_group_name_H-M   'P 1'
#
loop_
_entity.id
_entity.type
_entity.pdbx_description
1 polymer ?
#
loop_
_entity_poly.entity_id
_entity_poly.type
_entity_poly.pdbx_seq_one_letter_code
_entity_poly.pdbx_strand_id
1 'polypeptide(L)'
;MFSSRRTRHGLIVAVFVVAVVVFVGFFTIDDGEDKSLSTTQFIIVPNISNMVRPFRQYREEYVVAPHYHLASCQIEKVMTTLKDGIFCYLFAPDAFVAANRTISEEKWSTRFCSHKKHFRRNMSDVLQAIGNESVLFAVIRHPIDRFLSAYLDKCIMYCDFDHFLDKYVIIKYGSDKEGITAMADQFDALFQQVGVTQEERAVIKMEILKGSTFHSTHSLEEVQKLKERVFADKMLLRKLYEIYFYDFMVFNFSAPEI
;
A
#
# COMPACT_ATOMS: atom_id res chain seq x y z
N MET A 1 14.81 -62.44 51.53
CA MET A 1 13.44 -62.89 51.19
C MET A 1 12.53 -61.66 51.29
N PHE A 2 11.92 -61.26 50.15
CA PHE A 2 10.84 -60.27 49.92
C PHE A 2 10.91 -58.89 50.62
N SER A 3 11.13 -57.78 49.88
CA SER A 3 10.15 -57.01 49.07
C SER A 3 9.37 -55.96 49.87
N SER A 4 9.51 -54.68 49.50
CA SER A 4 8.38 -53.79 49.20
C SER A 4 8.87 -52.48 48.58
N ARG A 5 8.44 -52.23 47.33
CA ARG A 5 8.64 -50.99 46.56
C ARG A 5 7.54 -49.98 46.93
N ARG A 6 7.93 -48.71 47.08
CA ARG A 6 7.03 -47.56 47.22
C ARG A 6 6.98 -46.80 45.88
N THR A 7 5.86 -46.86 45.17
CA THR A 7 5.59 -46.10 43.94
C THR A 7 4.82 -44.82 44.26
N ARG A 8 5.38 -43.66 43.88
CA ARG A 8 4.68 -42.37 43.84
C ARG A 8 3.89 -42.26 42.53
N HIS A 9 2.60 -41.95 42.63
CA HIS A 9 1.76 -41.57 41.49
C HIS A 9 1.89 -40.06 41.25
N GLY A 10 2.43 -39.68 40.09
CA GLY A 10 2.38 -38.32 39.57
C GLY A 10 1.35 -38.24 38.44
N LEU A 11 0.40 -37.32 38.58
CA LEU A 11 -0.68 -37.05 37.62
C LEU A 11 -0.08 -36.27 36.42
N ILE A 12 -0.13 -36.82 35.20
CA ILE A 12 0.17 -36.08 33.96
C ILE A 12 -1.16 -35.84 33.25
N VAL A 13 -1.57 -34.57 33.20
CA VAL A 13 -2.71 -34.11 32.41
C VAL A 13 -2.22 -33.89 30.98
N ALA A 14 -2.60 -34.78 30.06
CA ALA A 14 -2.36 -34.59 28.63
C ALA A 14 -3.48 -33.74 28.03
N VAL A 15 -3.16 -32.50 27.63
CA VAL A 15 -4.05 -31.63 26.87
C VAL A 15 -4.01 -32.07 25.40
N PHE A 16 -5.10 -32.64 24.89
CA PHE A 16 -5.26 -32.95 23.47
C PHE A 16 -5.61 -31.68 22.70
N VAL A 17 -4.66 -31.15 21.91
CA VAL A 17 -4.94 -30.15 20.88
C VAL A 17 -5.32 -30.91 19.60
N VAL A 18 -6.58 -30.82 19.19
CA VAL A 18 -7.07 -31.38 17.93
C VAL A 18 -6.60 -30.47 16.79
N ALA A 19 -5.55 -30.86 16.09
CA ALA A 19 -5.15 -30.24 14.83
C ALA A 19 -5.97 -30.86 13.69
N VAL A 20 -6.80 -30.05 13.04
CA VAL A 20 -7.53 -30.45 11.82
C VAL A 20 -6.52 -30.49 10.66
N VAL A 21 -6.05 -31.68 10.32
CA VAL A 21 -5.20 -31.92 9.14
C VAL A 21 -6.11 -32.07 7.92
N VAL A 22 -6.14 -31.08 7.03
CA VAL A 22 -6.77 -31.23 5.71
C VAL A 22 -5.69 -31.74 4.75
N PHE A 23 -5.76 -33.02 4.40
CA PHE A 23 -4.96 -33.61 3.32
C PHE A 23 -5.55 -33.18 1.97
N VAL A 24 -4.83 -32.36 1.22
CA VAL A 24 -5.09 -32.17 -0.21
C VAL A 24 -4.07 -33.02 -0.95
N GLY A 25 -4.48 -34.20 -1.42
CA GLY A 25 -3.66 -35.04 -2.27
C GLY A 25 -3.72 -34.58 -3.73
N PHE A 26 -2.58 -34.45 -4.38
CA PHE A 26 -2.49 -34.41 -5.85
C PHE A 26 -1.32 -35.27 -6.34
N PHE A 27 -1.49 -35.71 -7.57
CA PHE A 27 -0.95 -36.91 -8.23
C PHE A 27 0.57 -37.02 -8.34
N THR A 28 1.02 -38.27 -8.39
CA THR A 28 2.36 -38.75 -8.72
C THR A 28 2.70 -38.55 -10.20
N ILE A 29 3.89 -38.02 -10.49
CA ILE A 29 4.74 -38.46 -11.60
C ILE A 29 6.15 -38.54 -11.04
N ASP A 30 6.70 -39.75 -11.03
CA ASP A 30 8.08 -40.05 -10.63
C ASP A 30 8.90 -40.25 -11.91
N ASP A 31 10.11 -39.70 -11.93
CA ASP A 31 11.34 -40.31 -12.48
C ASP A 31 12.46 -39.26 -12.51
N GLY A 32 13.36 -39.32 -11.52
CA GLY A 32 14.67 -38.65 -11.59
C GLY A 32 15.21 -38.15 -10.24
N GLU A 33 15.88 -39.04 -9.50
CA GLU A 33 16.68 -38.73 -8.30
C GLU A 33 17.76 -37.66 -8.53
N ASP A 34 17.76 -36.58 -7.75
CA ASP A 34 18.73 -36.42 -6.66
C ASP A 34 18.19 -35.49 -5.55
N LYS A 35 18.35 -35.90 -4.30
CA LYS A 35 17.73 -35.33 -3.10
C LYS A 35 18.67 -34.35 -2.41
N SER A 36 18.28 -33.07 -2.35
CA SER A 36 18.26 -32.33 -1.07
C SER A 36 17.60 -30.96 -1.23
N LEU A 37 16.36 -30.84 -0.78
CA LEU A 37 15.90 -29.80 0.16
C LEU A 37 14.39 -29.98 0.34
N SER A 38 13.98 -30.80 1.30
CA SER A 38 12.60 -30.79 1.78
C SER A 38 12.60 -30.48 3.26
N THR A 39 13.09 -29.28 3.60
CA THR A 39 12.51 -28.59 4.75
C THR A 39 11.08 -28.31 4.34
N THR A 40 10.14 -29.15 4.79
CA THR A 40 8.71 -28.86 4.67
C THR A 40 8.51 -27.51 5.33
N GLN A 41 8.43 -26.45 4.53
CA GLN A 41 8.27 -25.11 5.04
C GLN A 41 6.87 -25.09 5.66
N PHE A 42 6.81 -25.14 6.99
CA PHE A 42 5.57 -24.94 7.71
C PHE A 42 5.09 -23.52 7.38
N ILE A 43 4.17 -23.41 6.43
CA ILE A 43 3.48 -22.16 6.15
C ILE A 43 2.53 -21.97 7.33
N ILE A 44 2.90 -21.11 8.26
CA ILE A 44 1.97 -20.58 9.25
C ILE A 44 0.96 -19.76 8.45
N VAL A 45 -0.19 -20.35 8.14
CA VAL A 45 -1.29 -19.63 7.50
C VAL A 45 -1.91 -18.74 8.59
N PRO A 46 -1.80 -17.41 8.48
CA PRO A 46 -2.44 -16.53 9.44
C PRO A 46 -3.95 -16.70 9.36
N ASN A 47 -4.67 -16.39 10.45
CA ASN A 47 -6.11 -16.38 10.40
C ASN A 47 -6.59 -15.34 9.36
N ILE A 48 -7.08 -15.85 8.23
CA ILE A 48 -7.41 -15.07 7.04
C ILE A 48 -8.68 -14.24 7.26
N SER A 49 -9.49 -14.55 8.29
CA SER A 49 -10.71 -13.80 8.60
C SER A 49 -10.46 -12.33 8.88
N ASN A 50 -9.27 -12.01 9.43
CA ASN A 50 -8.91 -10.65 9.84
C ASN A 50 -8.04 -9.94 8.79
N MET A 51 -7.71 -10.62 7.69
CA MET A 51 -6.93 -10.00 6.62
C MET A 51 -7.81 -9.18 5.69
N VAL A 52 -7.28 -8.04 5.24
CA VAL A 52 -7.91 -7.28 4.14
C VAL A 52 -7.95 -8.18 2.92
N ARG A 53 -9.14 -8.32 2.30
CA ARG A 53 -9.30 -9.17 1.12
C ARG A 53 -8.36 -8.71 0.00
N PRO A 54 -7.56 -9.62 -0.60
CA PRO A 54 -6.70 -9.27 -1.71
C PRO A 54 -7.52 -8.91 -2.95
N PHE A 55 -6.87 -8.26 -3.92
CA PHE A 55 -7.39 -8.00 -5.28
C PHE A 55 -8.71 -7.20 -5.33
N ARG A 56 -8.93 -6.31 -4.37
CA ARG A 56 -10.05 -5.36 -4.40
C ARG A 56 -9.74 -4.27 -5.42
N GLN A 57 -10.71 -3.99 -6.29
CA GLN A 57 -10.61 -2.92 -7.28
C GLN A 57 -10.75 -1.56 -6.57
N TYR A 58 -9.62 -0.93 -6.26
CA TYR A 58 -9.58 0.39 -5.62
C TYR A 58 -9.14 1.47 -6.60
N ARG A 59 -7.97 1.25 -7.21
CA ARG A 59 -7.45 2.05 -8.30
C ARG A 59 -6.66 1.12 -9.20
N GLU A 60 -7.03 1.08 -10.47
CA GLU A 60 -6.29 0.34 -11.47
C GLU A 60 -5.57 1.32 -12.38
N GLU A 61 -4.34 0.97 -12.73
CA GLU A 61 -3.55 1.70 -13.69
C GLU A 61 -2.76 0.68 -14.48
N TYR A 62 -2.77 0.79 -15.80
CA TYR A 62 -2.09 -0.10 -16.71
C TYR A 62 -1.25 0.75 -17.66
N VAL A 63 -0.08 0.24 -18.03
CA VAL A 63 0.68 0.74 -19.18
C VAL A 63 0.43 -0.18 -20.36
N VAL A 64 0.23 0.40 -21.54
CA VAL A 64 -0.12 -0.30 -22.77
C VAL A 64 0.86 0.06 -23.89
N ALA A 65 1.19 -0.93 -24.72
CA ALA A 65 1.97 -0.79 -25.94
C ALA A 65 1.14 -1.38 -27.10
N PRO A 66 0.24 -0.57 -27.71
CA PRO A 66 -0.74 -1.04 -28.70
C PRO A 66 -0.11 -1.78 -29.89
N HIS A 67 1.01 -1.27 -30.41
CA HIS A 67 1.75 -1.87 -31.53
C HIS A 67 2.22 -3.32 -31.27
N TYR A 68 2.32 -3.71 -30.00
CA TYR A 68 2.81 -5.02 -29.58
C TYR A 68 1.73 -5.89 -28.93
N HIS A 69 0.47 -5.43 -28.93
CA HIS A 69 -0.63 -6.10 -28.22
C HIS A 69 -0.27 -6.44 -26.76
N LEU A 70 0.43 -5.52 -26.08
CA LEU A 70 1.04 -5.75 -24.77
C LEU A 70 0.54 -4.76 -23.72
N ALA A 71 0.26 -5.24 -22.52
CA ALA A 71 -0.02 -4.38 -21.37
C ALA A 71 0.50 -4.93 -20.04
N SER A 72 0.70 -4.05 -19.07
CA SER A 72 1.09 -4.41 -17.71
C SER A 72 0.39 -3.57 -16.65
N CYS A 73 -0.09 -4.21 -15.59
CA CYS A 73 -0.65 -3.53 -14.42
C CYS A 73 0.44 -2.77 -13.64
N GLN A 74 0.23 -1.49 -13.38
CA GLN A 74 1.12 -0.63 -12.59
C GLN A 74 0.88 -0.80 -11.09
N ILE A 75 1.43 -1.89 -10.56
CA ILE A 75 1.49 -2.17 -9.12
C ILE A 75 2.57 -1.29 -8.47
N GLU A 76 2.26 -0.51 -7.44
CA GLU A 76 3.24 0.38 -6.81
C GLU A 76 4.44 -0.34 -6.18
N LYS A 77 5.62 0.31 -6.27
CA LYS A 77 6.91 -0.11 -5.67
C LYS A 77 7.52 -1.41 -6.18
N VAL A 78 7.12 -1.84 -7.39
CA VAL A 78 7.68 -3.00 -8.11
C VAL A 78 8.34 -2.55 -9.42
N MET A 79 9.38 -1.70 -9.32
CA MET A 79 10.06 -1.07 -10.47
C MET A 79 9.13 -0.27 -11.42
N THR A 80 8.11 0.39 -10.85
CA THR A 80 7.08 1.13 -11.61
C THR A 80 7.64 2.21 -12.51
N THR A 81 8.64 2.98 -12.04
CA THR A 81 9.30 4.04 -12.84
C THR A 81 10.01 3.47 -14.06
N LEU A 82 10.77 2.38 -13.88
CA LEU A 82 11.48 1.75 -14.98
C LEU A 82 10.51 1.18 -16.01
N LYS A 83 9.45 0.51 -15.53
CA LYS A 83 8.41 -0.05 -16.41
C LYS A 83 7.68 1.04 -17.20
N ASP A 84 7.36 2.16 -16.56
CA ASP A 84 6.80 3.32 -17.27
C ASP A 84 7.75 3.84 -18.36
N GLY A 85 9.05 3.95 -18.08
CA GLY A 85 10.07 4.29 -19.08
C GLY A 85 10.13 3.30 -20.26
N ILE A 86 10.05 2.00 -19.98
CA ILE A 86 9.99 0.95 -21.02
C ILE A 86 8.76 1.15 -21.91
N PHE A 87 7.57 1.30 -21.32
CA PHE A 87 6.34 1.45 -22.09
C PHE A 87 6.27 2.81 -22.83
N CYS A 88 6.85 3.86 -22.27
CA CYS A 88 7.04 5.13 -22.96
C CYS A 88 7.91 4.97 -24.22
N TYR A 89 9.04 4.26 -24.11
CA TYR A 89 9.90 3.93 -25.25
C TYR A 89 9.15 3.08 -26.30
N LEU A 90 8.44 2.03 -25.87
CA LEU A 90 7.65 1.19 -26.79
C LEU A 90 6.50 1.94 -27.48
N PHE A 91 5.97 2.98 -26.84
CA PHE A 91 4.88 3.79 -27.40
C PHE A 91 5.36 4.81 -28.42
N ALA A 92 6.55 5.40 -28.23
CA ALA A 92 7.08 6.44 -29.12
C ALA A 92 8.63 6.40 -29.19
N PRO A 93 9.21 5.36 -29.82
CA PRO A 93 10.66 5.12 -29.80
C PRO A 93 11.45 6.26 -30.44
N ASP A 94 11.04 6.72 -31.63
CA ASP A 94 11.75 7.78 -32.35
C ASP A 94 11.80 9.09 -31.56
N ALA A 95 10.68 9.47 -30.95
CA ALA A 95 10.61 10.67 -30.12
C ALA A 95 11.44 10.53 -28.83
N PHE A 96 11.47 9.34 -28.24
CA PHE A 96 12.24 9.04 -27.03
C PHE A 96 13.76 9.13 -27.31
N VAL A 97 14.21 8.55 -28.42
CA VAL A 97 15.61 8.58 -28.86
C VAL A 97 16.02 9.99 -29.30
N ALA A 98 15.18 10.69 -30.07
CA ALA A 98 15.45 12.06 -30.52
C ALA A 98 15.57 13.05 -29.35
N ALA A 99 14.87 12.79 -28.24
CA ALA A 99 14.97 13.56 -27.01
C ALA A 99 16.15 13.14 -26.11
N ASN A 100 17.04 12.25 -26.59
CA ASN A 100 18.21 11.74 -25.87
C ASN A 100 17.88 11.21 -24.47
N ARG A 101 16.76 10.48 -24.35
CA ARG A 101 16.30 9.91 -23.08
C ARG A 101 16.86 8.50 -22.91
N THR A 102 17.15 8.14 -21.66
CA THR A 102 17.58 6.80 -21.27
C THR A 102 16.53 6.18 -20.35
N ILE A 103 16.12 4.94 -20.62
CA ILE A 103 15.07 4.25 -19.82
C ILE A 103 15.44 4.18 -18.33
N SER A 104 16.71 3.93 -18.00
CA SER A 104 17.21 3.82 -16.62
C SER A 104 17.28 5.16 -15.87
N GLU A 105 17.24 6.28 -16.59
CA GLU A 105 17.37 7.63 -16.02
C GLU A 105 16.01 8.33 -15.92
N GLU A 106 14.93 7.68 -16.34
CA GLU A 106 13.57 8.21 -16.18
C GLU A 106 13.25 8.44 -14.70
N LYS A 107 12.75 9.63 -14.41
CA LYS A 107 12.26 10.03 -13.08
C LYS A 107 10.79 10.38 -13.17
N TRP A 108 10.04 10.09 -12.10
CA TRP A 108 8.63 10.46 -12.02
C TRP A 108 8.38 11.96 -12.29
N SER A 109 9.26 12.83 -11.80
CA SER A 109 9.12 14.29 -11.92
C SER A 109 9.38 14.84 -13.33
N THR A 110 10.12 14.13 -14.18
CA THR A 110 10.55 14.62 -15.51
C THR A 110 10.14 13.67 -16.64
N ARG A 111 9.14 12.81 -16.41
CA ARG A 111 8.66 11.80 -17.36
C ARG A 111 8.46 12.35 -18.75
N PHE A 112 9.14 11.77 -19.73
CA PHE A 112 9.00 12.20 -21.13
C PHE A 112 7.57 11.98 -21.64
N CYS A 113 6.97 10.85 -21.27
CA CYS A 113 5.63 10.47 -21.69
C CYS A 113 4.51 10.86 -20.72
N SER A 114 4.74 11.81 -19.79
CA SER A 114 3.72 12.25 -18.82
C SER A 114 2.39 12.68 -19.47
N HIS A 115 2.46 13.24 -20.68
CA HIS A 115 1.30 13.69 -21.47
C HIS A 115 0.84 12.68 -22.52
N LYS A 116 1.45 11.48 -22.59
CA LYS A 116 1.16 10.48 -23.62
C LYS A 116 0.11 9.48 -23.14
N LYS A 117 -0.61 8.91 -24.10
CA LYS A 117 -1.79 8.04 -23.90
C LYS A 117 -1.40 6.57 -23.70
N HIS A 118 -0.26 6.23 -23.11
CA HIS A 118 0.09 4.82 -22.84
C HIS A 118 -0.48 4.31 -21.51
N PHE A 119 -1.13 5.16 -20.72
CA PHE A 119 -1.84 4.74 -19.50
C PHE A 119 -3.32 4.41 -19.74
N ARG A 120 -3.85 3.41 -19.03
CA ARG A 120 -5.27 3.05 -18.95
C ARG A 120 -5.69 2.84 -17.50
N ARG A 121 -6.96 3.09 -17.17
CA ARG A 121 -7.48 3.04 -15.80
C ARG A 121 -8.41 1.86 -15.51
N ASN A 122 -8.72 1.05 -16.51
CA ASN A 122 -9.54 -0.14 -16.37
C ASN A 122 -9.20 -1.14 -17.50
N MET A 123 -9.58 -2.40 -17.30
CA MET A 123 -9.31 -3.47 -18.26
C MET A 123 -10.03 -3.30 -19.61
N SER A 124 -11.24 -2.71 -19.63
CA SER A 124 -11.98 -2.49 -20.87
C SER A 124 -11.21 -1.61 -21.84
N ASP A 125 -10.66 -0.49 -21.36
CA ASP A 125 -9.87 0.43 -22.20
C ASP A 125 -8.50 -0.17 -22.57
N VAL A 126 -7.98 -1.09 -21.77
CA VAL A 126 -6.78 -1.87 -22.12
C VAL A 126 -7.09 -2.76 -23.32
N LEU A 127 -8.10 -3.62 -23.21
CA LEU A 127 -8.50 -4.54 -24.28
C LEU A 127 -8.92 -3.79 -25.55
N GLN A 128 -9.57 -2.63 -25.44
CA GLN A 128 -9.87 -1.79 -26.58
C GLN A 128 -8.59 -1.26 -27.26
N ALA A 129 -7.55 -0.95 -26.48
CA ALA A 129 -6.31 -0.39 -27.02
C ALA A 129 -5.39 -1.45 -27.63
N ILE A 130 -5.37 -2.66 -27.10
CA ILE A 130 -4.40 -3.70 -27.48
C ILE A 130 -5.04 -4.92 -28.16
N GLY A 131 -6.37 -5.02 -28.23
CA GLY A 131 -7.07 -6.18 -28.77
C GLY A 131 -7.18 -7.35 -27.78
N ASN A 132 -8.01 -8.33 -28.16
CA ASN A 132 -8.33 -9.49 -27.30
C ASN A 132 -7.22 -10.56 -27.30
N GLU A 133 -6.52 -10.75 -28.42
CA GLU A 133 -5.34 -11.62 -28.51
C GLU A 133 -4.10 -10.84 -28.08
N SER A 134 -3.96 -10.64 -26.77
CA SER A 134 -2.92 -9.79 -26.19
C SER A 134 -2.20 -10.44 -25.03
N VAL A 135 -1.00 -9.91 -24.74
CA VAL A 135 -0.17 -10.33 -23.61
C VAL A 135 -0.35 -9.36 -22.46
N LEU A 136 -0.78 -9.89 -21.31
CA LEU A 136 -0.87 -9.17 -20.05
C LEU A 136 0.16 -9.74 -19.08
N PHE A 137 1.01 -8.88 -18.50
CA PHE A 137 1.95 -9.32 -17.47
C PHE A 137 1.96 -8.38 -16.27
N ALA A 138 2.29 -8.92 -15.10
CA ALA A 138 2.51 -8.14 -13.89
C ALA A 138 3.91 -8.43 -13.36
N VAL A 139 4.55 -7.39 -12.84
CA VAL A 139 5.83 -7.53 -12.15
C VAL A 139 5.51 -7.57 -10.67
N ILE A 140 6.00 -8.62 -10.00
CA ILE A 140 5.80 -8.81 -8.56
C ILE A 140 7.18 -8.74 -7.91
N ARG A 141 7.27 -7.96 -6.82
CA ARG A 141 8.47 -7.87 -5.99
C ARG A 141 8.24 -8.63 -4.69
N HIS A 142 9.31 -9.12 -4.09
CA HIS A 142 9.27 -9.70 -2.75
C HIS A 142 8.55 -8.76 -1.77
N PRO A 143 7.61 -9.26 -0.95
CA PRO A 143 6.75 -8.40 -0.13
C PRO A 143 7.52 -7.56 0.88
N ILE A 144 8.64 -8.07 1.42
CA ILE A 144 9.49 -7.30 2.35
C ILE A 144 10.12 -6.10 1.64
N ASP A 145 10.74 -6.30 0.48
CA ASP A 145 11.40 -5.21 -0.24
C ASP A 145 10.39 -4.18 -0.77
N ARG A 146 9.22 -4.67 -1.18
CA ARG A 146 8.10 -3.81 -1.58
C ARG A 146 7.62 -2.96 -0.40
N PHE A 147 7.46 -3.56 0.78
CA PHE A 147 7.10 -2.84 2.00
C PHE A 147 8.16 -1.82 2.39
N LEU A 148 9.44 -2.19 2.47
CA LEU A 148 10.53 -1.27 2.80
C LEU A 148 10.61 -0.09 1.83
N SER A 149 10.48 -0.35 0.53
CA SER A 149 10.47 0.70 -0.49
C SER A 149 9.26 1.63 -0.35
N ALA A 150 8.09 1.10 0.03
CA ALA A 150 6.90 1.90 0.29
C ALA A 150 7.03 2.70 1.59
N TYR A 151 7.53 2.08 2.65
CA TYR A 151 7.69 2.67 3.97
C TYR A 151 8.68 3.85 3.94
N LEU A 152 9.83 3.69 3.28
CA LEU A 152 10.78 4.80 3.11
C LEU A 152 10.15 5.96 2.31
N ASP A 153 9.45 5.64 1.22
CA ASP A 153 8.81 6.63 0.34
C ASP A 153 7.64 7.38 0.98
N LYS A 154 6.86 6.72 1.84
CA LYS A 154 5.60 7.26 2.37
C LYS A 154 5.67 7.67 3.83
N CYS A 155 6.55 7.05 4.61
CA CYS A 155 6.54 7.14 6.08
C CYS A 155 7.84 7.70 6.67
N ILE A 156 8.94 7.80 5.91
CA ILE A 156 10.23 8.30 6.44
C ILE A 156 10.68 9.59 5.76
N MET A 157 10.56 9.69 4.43
CA MET A 157 11.02 10.87 3.69
C MET A 157 10.00 12.03 3.73
N TYR A 158 9.98 12.81 4.82
CA TYR A 158 9.17 14.02 4.96
C TYR A 158 10.02 15.30 4.98
N CYS A 159 9.83 16.17 3.97
CA CYS A 159 10.10 17.62 3.98
C CYS A 159 11.36 18.13 4.73
N ASP A 160 12.37 17.29 4.89
CA ASP A 160 13.52 17.52 5.77
C ASP A 160 13.15 17.97 7.21
N PHE A 161 12.11 17.35 7.79
CA PHE A 161 11.65 17.68 9.14
C PHE A 161 12.70 17.44 10.23
N ASP A 162 13.66 16.55 10.00
CA ASP A 162 14.79 16.34 10.92
C ASP A 162 15.55 17.65 11.22
N HIS A 163 15.67 18.54 10.22
CA HIS A 163 16.40 19.80 10.34
C HIS A 163 15.50 21.03 10.52
N PHE A 164 14.24 20.96 10.08
CA PHE A 164 13.41 22.17 9.93
C PHE A 164 12.02 22.08 10.54
N LEU A 165 11.68 21.02 11.29
CA LEU A 165 10.35 20.87 11.87
C LEU A 165 9.89 22.11 12.68
N ASP A 166 10.80 22.75 13.40
CA ASP A 166 10.56 23.98 14.17
C ASP A 166 10.11 25.18 13.33
N LYS A 167 10.38 25.16 12.02
CA LYS A 167 9.97 26.19 11.07
C LYS A 167 8.56 25.98 10.51
N TYR A 168 7.95 24.82 10.74
CA TYR A 168 6.63 24.50 10.19
C TYR A 168 5.50 24.89 11.16
N VAL A 169 4.45 25.50 10.60
CA VAL A 169 3.15 25.55 11.26
C VAL A 169 2.40 24.26 10.93
N ILE A 170 2.17 23.42 11.94
CA ILE A 170 1.48 22.14 11.76
C ILE A 170 -0.04 22.33 11.90
N ILE A 171 -0.76 22.12 10.81
CA ILE A 171 -2.23 22.10 10.77
C ILE A 171 -2.69 20.64 10.70
N LYS A 172 -3.49 20.20 11.68
CA LYS A 172 -3.99 18.82 11.75
C LYS A 172 -5.24 18.67 10.88
N TYR A 173 -5.26 17.64 10.05
CA TYR A 173 -6.43 17.34 9.23
C TYR A 173 -7.56 16.76 10.10
N GLY A 174 -8.68 17.48 10.17
CA GLY A 174 -9.93 17.01 10.75
C GLY A 174 -10.85 16.38 9.69
N SER A 175 -11.44 15.23 10.01
CA SER A 175 -12.31 14.50 9.08
C SER A 175 -13.80 14.59 9.40
N ASP A 176 -14.15 15.04 10.60
CA ASP A 176 -15.52 15.37 11.03
C ASP A 176 -15.81 16.85 10.78
N LYS A 177 -17.07 17.26 10.99
CA LYS A 177 -17.51 18.63 10.69
C LYS A 177 -16.76 19.65 11.55
N GLU A 178 -16.57 19.33 12.82
CA GLU A 178 -15.85 20.13 13.80
C GLU A 178 -14.38 20.27 13.41
N GLY A 179 -13.71 19.17 13.06
CA GLY A 179 -12.32 19.16 12.63
C GLY A 179 -12.08 19.87 11.30
N ILE A 180 -13.00 19.74 10.33
CA ILE A 180 -12.94 20.50 9.07
C ILE A 180 -13.06 22.00 9.35
N THR A 181 -13.97 22.40 10.24
CA THR A 181 -14.15 23.82 10.61
C THR A 181 -12.90 24.36 11.31
N ALA A 182 -12.38 23.63 12.30
CA ALA A 182 -11.17 24.02 13.01
C ALA A 182 -9.95 24.14 12.08
N MET A 183 -9.80 23.22 11.13
CA MET A 183 -8.75 23.29 10.10
C MET A 183 -8.95 24.51 9.19
N ALA A 184 -10.17 24.78 8.73
CA ALA A 184 -10.46 25.95 7.89
C ALA A 184 -10.13 27.27 8.60
N ASP A 185 -10.41 27.36 9.90
CA ASP A 185 -10.05 28.52 10.73
C ASP A 185 -8.53 28.65 10.91
N GLN A 186 -7.81 27.55 11.12
CA GLN A 186 -6.34 27.56 11.22
C GLN A 186 -5.68 28.01 9.90
N PHE A 187 -6.20 27.58 8.75
CA PHE A 187 -5.74 28.04 7.44
C PHE A 187 -5.99 29.54 7.24
N ASP A 188 -7.20 30.02 7.55
CA ASP A 188 -7.54 31.45 7.45
C ASP A 188 -6.63 32.31 8.35
N ALA A 189 -6.40 31.91 9.59
CA ALA A 189 -5.49 32.60 10.51
C ALA A 189 -4.03 32.63 10.00
N LEU A 190 -3.52 31.48 9.51
CA LEU A 190 -2.18 31.38 8.94
C LEU A 190 -2.03 32.29 7.71
N PHE A 191 -3.00 32.27 6.80
CA PHE A 191 -2.96 33.09 5.60
C PHE A 191 -3.14 34.58 5.89
N GLN A 192 -3.94 34.92 6.90
CA GLN A 192 -4.07 36.30 7.38
C GLN A 192 -2.72 36.81 7.91
N GLN A 193 -1.99 35.98 8.69
CA GLN A 193 -0.69 36.34 9.25
C GLN A 193 0.34 36.69 8.18
N VAL A 194 0.32 36.00 7.04
CA VAL A 194 1.27 36.23 5.93
C VAL A 194 0.74 37.20 4.86
N GLY A 195 -0.40 37.85 5.10
CA GLY A 195 -0.92 38.93 4.26
C GLY A 195 -1.70 38.50 3.01
N VAL A 196 -2.19 37.25 2.94
CA VAL A 196 -3.14 36.84 1.89
C VAL A 196 -4.42 37.68 2.04
N THR A 197 -5.02 38.14 0.94
CA THR A 197 -6.18 39.06 0.99
C THR A 197 -7.41 38.42 1.63
N GLN A 198 -8.32 39.24 2.16
CA GLN A 198 -9.54 38.71 2.78
C GLN A 198 -10.41 37.95 1.77
N GLU A 199 -10.45 38.42 0.52
CA GLU A 199 -11.20 37.83 -0.58
C GLU A 199 -10.68 36.43 -0.91
N GLU A 200 -9.36 36.26 -1.05
CA GLU A 200 -8.73 34.96 -1.33
C GLU A 200 -8.95 33.98 -0.17
N ARG A 201 -8.77 34.44 1.08
CA ARG A 201 -8.99 33.59 2.26
C ARG A 201 -10.44 33.16 2.39
N ALA A 202 -11.39 34.04 2.12
CA ALA A 202 -12.81 33.72 2.16
C ALA A 202 -13.17 32.62 1.14
N VAL A 203 -12.61 32.68 -0.07
CA VAL A 203 -12.77 31.62 -1.08
C VAL A 203 -12.19 30.31 -0.58
N ILE A 204 -10.94 30.31 -0.11
CA ILE A 204 -10.27 29.08 0.38
C ILE A 204 -11.04 28.45 1.53
N LYS A 205 -11.45 29.25 2.52
CA LYS A 205 -12.21 28.80 3.68
C LYS A 205 -13.53 28.15 3.26
N MET A 206 -14.26 28.79 2.34
CA MET A 206 -15.48 28.22 1.78
C MET A 206 -15.22 26.88 1.09
N GLU A 207 -14.16 26.76 0.28
CA GLU A 207 -13.81 25.48 -0.38
C GLU A 207 -13.43 24.38 0.62
N ILE A 208 -12.68 24.69 1.68
CA ILE A 208 -12.36 23.71 2.73
C ILE A 208 -13.65 23.22 3.41
N LEU A 209 -14.58 24.13 3.72
CA LEU A 209 -15.84 23.81 4.39
C LEU A 209 -16.80 22.97 3.53
N LYS A 210 -16.64 22.96 2.20
CA LYS A 210 -17.38 22.02 1.32
C LYS A 210 -17.00 20.56 1.60
N GLY A 211 -15.87 20.32 2.25
CA GLY A 211 -15.41 19.00 2.61
C GLY A 211 -14.67 18.31 1.47
N SER A 212 -14.72 16.99 1.46
CA SER A 212 -13.75 16.17 0.75
C SER A 212 -13.94 16.21 -0.77
N THR A 213 -12.83 16.27 -1.52
CA THR A 213 -12.83 16.34 -2.99
C THR A 213 -13.28 15.03 -3.62
N PHE A 214 -13.61 15.04 -4.92
CA PHE A 214 -14.02 13.83 -5.69
C PHE A 214 -13.04 12.63 -5.60
N HIS A 215 -11.77 12.87 -5.22
CA HIS A 215 -10.76 11.83 -5.03
C HIS A 215 -10.57 11.39 -3.57
N SER A 216 -11.36 11.90 -2.65
CA SER A 216 -11.27 11.52 -1.25
C SER A 216 -11.78 10.11 -1.05
N THR A 217 -10.94 9.26 -0.47
CA THR A 217 -11.28 7.88 -0.17
C THR A 217 -11.96 7.75 1.19
N HIS A 218 -12.06 8.86 1.93
CA HIS A 218 -12.66 8.95 3.26
C HIS A 218 -14.17 8.64 3.29
N SER A 219 -14.90 8.93 2.20
CA SER A 219 -16.34 8.70 2.07
C SER A 219 -16.71 7.33 1.52
N LEU A 220 -15.72 6.50 1.17
CA LEU A 220 -15.98 5.15 0.70
C LEU A 220 -16.40 4.26 1.87
N GLU A 221 -17.55 3.61 1.75
CA GLU A 221 -18.08 2.64 2.72
C GLU A 221 -17.02 1.58 3.08
N GLU A 222 -16.13 1.23 2.14
CA GLU A 222 -15.00 0.34 2.41
C GLU A 222 -13.96 0.90 3.37
N VAL A 223 -13.66 2.19 3.34
CA VAL A 223 -12.69 2.80 4.26
C VAL A 223 -13.26 2.82 5.67
N GLN A 224 -14.57 3.04 5.83
CA GLN A 224 -15.23 2.92 7.12
C GLN A 224 -15.19 1.48 7.64
N LYS A 225 -15.56 0.49 6.80
CA LYS A 225 -15.43 -0.94 7.17
C LYS A 225 -13.99 -1.35 7.48
N LEU A 226 -13.01 -0.78 6.79
CA LEU A 226 -11.59 -1.04 7.05
C LEU A 226 -11.18 -0.44 8.39
N LYS A 227 -11.57 0.81 8.68
CA LYS A 227 -11.34 1.45 9.98
C LYS A 227 -11.91 0.59 11.10
N GLU A 228 -13.18 0.21 11.02
CA GLU A 228 -13.84 -0.64 12.03
C GLU A 228 -13.08 -1.95 12.28
N ARG A 229 -12.61 -2.62 11.22
CA ARG A 229 -11.80 -3.85 11.35
C ARG A 229 -10.45 -3.60 12.00
N VAL A 230 -9.77 -2.53 11.62
CA VAL A 230 -8.46 -2.17 12.19
C VAL A 230 -8.59 -1.91 13.68
N PHE A 231 -9.61 -1.16 14.12
CA PHE A 231 -9.85 -0.89 15.53
C PHE A 231 -10.37 -2.11 16.31
N ALA A 232 -11.04 -3.06 15.65
CA ALA A 232 -11.48 -4.31 16.28
C ALA A 232 -10.36 -5.34 16.51
N ASP A 233 -9.27 -5.28 15.74
CA ASP A 233 -8.13 -6.20 15.85
C ASP A 233 -6.93 -5.52 16.54
N LYS A 234 -6.78 -5.78 17.85
CA LYS A 234 -5.69 -5.23 18.68
C LYS A 234 -4.29 -5.50 18.11
N MET A 235 -4.07 -6.66 17.49
CA MET A 235 -2.76 -6.99 16.91
C MET A 235 -2.50 -6.14 15.65
N LEU A 236 -3.51 -5.96 14.80
CA LEU A 236 -3.40 -5.11 13.61
C LEU A 236 -3.24 -3.63 14.00
N LEU A 237 -4.02 -3.15 14.97
CA LEU A 237 -3.92 -1.80 15.50
C LEU A 237 -2.54 -1.52 16.11
N ARG A 238 -1.98 -2.49 16.85
CA ARG A 238 -0.62 -2.40 17.38
C ARG A 238 0.42 -2.27 16.27
N LYS A 239 0.34 -3.08 15.22
CA LYS A 239 1.27 -2.99 14.09
C LYS A 239 1.17 -1.63 13.38
N LEU A 240 -0.05 -1.11 13.20
CA LEU A 240 -0.25 0.22 12.62
C LEU A 240 0.38 1.30 13.50
N TYR A 241 0.14 1.24 14.81
CA TYR A 241 0.75 2.16 15.77
C TYR A 241 2.28 2.10 15.72
N GLU A 242 2.88 0.90 15.66
CA GLU A 242 4.33 0.73 15.56
C GLU A 242 4.89 1.29 14.24
N ILE A 243 4.18 1.16 13.12
CA ILE A 243 4.56 1.72 11.81
C ILE A 243 4.56 3.26 11.84
N TYR A 244 3.55 3.87 12.48
CA TYR A 244 3.34 5.33 12.54
C TYR A 244 3.72 5.95 13.89
N PHE A 245 4.52 5.26 14.71
CA PHE A 245 4.79 5.65 16.10
C PHE A 245 5.28 7.09 16.21
N TYR A 246 6.22 7.49 15.35
CA TYR A 246 6.78 8.83 15.37
C TYR A 246 5.77 9.91 14.97
N ASP A 247 4.83 9.63 14.08
CA ASP A 247 3.76 10.59 13.75
C ASP A 247 2.90 10.88 14.98
N PHE A 248 2.55 9.84 15.76
CA PHE A 248 1.80 10.02 17.01
C PHE A 248 2.57 10.88 18.02
N MET A 249 3.87 10.60 18.18
CA MET A 249 4.71 11.29 19.15
C MET A 249 5.03 12.73 18.74
N VAL A 250 5.51 12.94 17.52
CA VAL A 250 5.99 14.23 17.01
C VAL A 250 4.84 15.20 16.83
N PHE A 251 3.71 14.75 16.28
CA PHE A 251 2.55 15.61 16.03
C PHE A 251 1.52 15.57 17.16
N ASN A 252 1.83 14.92 18.29
CA ASN A 252 0.97 14.87 19.48
C ASN A 252 -0.44 14.37 19.15
N PHE A 253 -0.55 13.22 18.49
CA PHE A 253 -1.82 12.49 18.34
C PHE A 253 -2.00 11.52 19.51
N SER A 254 -3.24 11.36 19.97
CA SER A 254 -3.56 10.37 21.00
C SER A 254 -3.27 8.95 20.49
N ALA A 255 -2.48 8.19 21.26
CA ALA A 255 -2.26 6.79 20.95
C ALA A 255 -3.59 6.00 21.01
N PRO A 256 -3.80 5.03 20.13
CA PRO A 256 -4.98 4.17 20.18
C PRO A 256 -4.93 3.25 21.42
N GLU A 257 -6.10 2.83 21.91
CA GLU A 257 -6.20 1.82 22.97
C GLU A 257 -5.86 0.43 22.40
N ILE A 258 -4.68 -0.10 22.74
CA ILE A 258 -4.16 -1.40 22.27
C ILE A 258 -4.44 -2.51 23.27
#